data_AF-A0A8T2T3F5-F1
#
_entry.id   AF-A0A8T2T3F5-F1
#
_cell.length_a   1.000
_cell.length_b   1.000
_cell.length_c   1.000
_cell.angle_alpha   90.00
_cell.angle_beta   90.00
_cell.angle_gamma   90.00
#
_symmetry.space_group_name_H-M   'P 1'
#
loop_
_entity.id
_entity.type
_entity.pdbx_description
1 polymer ?
#
loop_
_entity_poly.entity_id
_entity_poly.type
_entity_poly.pdbx_seq_one_letter_code
_entity_poly.pdbx_strand_id
1 'polypeptide(L)'
;MRPNRDFVDLIEFFFVFPEHFSFVHLCKMSGRHSAGCIVAADAYFKAPERIAALVLVAPALIAPLVLKKNVEAKREKSTMTEAFLNIGERIGCIFRKITAVIQRILSSISQLWRSLLAAALRSDFGHWLIRIIMDKFSLQAVRLAWYNKDKVDEYVITGYTKPLRCRDWEHALLEYVIALIEGPSTNDIDVPVSQRLDQMECPVLIISGDSDALVPAWNAERLSKVLPNAQCHIIKNCGHLPQEETPEEFLSIIQRFIHQIQLGVFQERNPQGIMSDSPA
;
A
#
# COMPACT_ATOMS: atom_id res chain seq x y z
N MET A 1 -17.55 23.00 23.77
CA MET A 1 -17.17 21.60 24.09
C MET A 1 -16.22 21.13 23.02
N ARG A 2 -14.94 20.93 23.34
CA ARG A 2 -13.96 20.34 22.41
C ARG A 2 -14.15 18.82 22.47
N PRO A 3 -14.23 18.08 21.34
CA PRO A 3 -14.27 16.63 21.40
C PRO A 3 -12.97 16.11 22.02
N ASN A 4 -13.08 15.00 22.74
CA ASN A 4 -12.03 14.34 23.50
C ASN A 4 -10.87 13.95 22.55
N ARG A 5 -9.80 14.74 22.53
CA ARG A 5 -8.67 14.64 21.57
C ARG A 5 -7.76 13.45 21.83
N ASP A 6 -7.86 12.84 23.00
CA ASP A 6 -7.03 11.71 23.42
C ASP A 6 -7.33 10.42 22.65
N PHE A 7 -8.43 10.34 21.88
CA PHE A 7 -8.79 9.17 21.07
C PHE A 7 -8.39 9.29 19.59
N VAL A 8 -8.13 10.51 19.12
CA VAL A 8 -7.82 10.81 17.70
C VAL A 8 -6.32 10.61 17.40
N ASP A 9 -5.47 10.66 18.43
CA ASP A 9 -4.02 10.42 18.31
C ASP A 9 -3.63 8.93 18.12
N LEU A 10 -4.60 8.00 18.04
CA LEU A 10 -4.37 6.56 18.26
C LEU A 10 -4.50 5.61 17.07
N ILE A 11 -4.98 6.06 15.89
CA ILE A 11 -5.54 5.12 14.90
C ILE A 11 -4.87 5.28 13.53
N GLU A 12 -3.97 4.35 13.18
CA GLU A 12 -3.34 4.30 11.84
C GLU A 12 -3.43 2.92 11.15
N PHE A 13 -3.68 1.81 11.89
CA PHE A 13 -3.91 0.46 11.34
C PHE A 13 -4.83 -0.37 12.25
N PHE A 14 -5.69 -1.21 11.66
CA PHE A 14 -6.41 -2.25 12.39
C PHE A 14 -6.01 -3.63 11.88
N PHE A 15 -5.46 -4.44 12.77
CA PHE A 15 -5.57 -5.89 12.70
C PHE A 15 -6.64 -6.31 13.72
N VAL A 16 -7.64 -7.04 13.26
CA VAL A 16 -8.56 -7.74 14.17
C VAL A 16 -8.00 -9.15 14.35
N PHE A 17 -7.55 -9.52 15.55
CA PHE A 17 -7.10 -10.90 15.81
C PHE A 17 -8.26 -11.74 16.37
N PRO A 18 -8.31 -13.06 16.08
CA PRO A 18 -9.41 -13.93 16.50
C PRO A 18 -9.59 -14.07 18.02
N GLU A 19 -8.50 -14.05 18.79
CA GLU A 19 -8.51 -14.43 20.22
C GLU A 19 -8.38 -13.23 21.17
N HIS A 20 -7.88 -12.08 20.68
CA HIS A 20 -7.77 -10.82 21.44
C HIS A 20 -7.90 -9.63 20.48
N PHE A 21 -8.87 -8.73 20.71
CA PHE A 21 -8.92 -7.43 20.01
C PHE A 21 -7.74 -6.55 20.44
N SER A 22 -6.53 -6.87 19.97
CA SER A 22 -5.30 -6.15 20.30
C SER A 22 -4.90 -5.23 19.16
N PHE A 23 -4.82 -3.93 19.47
CA PHE A 23 -4.39 -2.87 18.56
C PHE A 23 -2.86 -2.83 18.46
N VAL A 24 -2.31 -2.90 17.25
CA VAL A 24 -0.88 -2.67 17.01
C VAL A 24 -0.70 -1.23 16.54
N HIS A 25 -0.17 -0.39 17.43
CA HIS A 25 0.03 1.04 17.22
C HIS A 25 1.45 1.32 16.70
N LEU A 26 1.60 2.11 15.64
CA LEU A 26 2.93 2.50 15.14
C LEU A 26 2.97 3.98 14.71
N CYS A 27 3.32 4.85 15.66
CA CYS A 27 3.79 6.25 15.57
C CYS A 27 3.55 7.05 14.26
N LYS A 28 2.79 8.16 14.39
CA LYS A 28 2.54 9.22 13.39
C LYS A 28 3.76 9.57 12.54
N MET A 29 3.85 8.99 11.35
CA MET A 29 4.76 9.43 10.29
C MET A 29 4.01 9.43 8.96
N SER A 30 4.12 10.52 8.20
CA SER A 30 3.45 10.70 6.90
C SER A 30 3.76 9.59 5.88
N GLY A 31 4.88 8.87 6.03
CA GLY A 31 5.23 7.73 5.18
C GLY A 31 4.70 6.36 5.63
N ARG A 32 4.20 6.23 6.87
CA ARG A 32 3.82 4.92 7.45
C ARG A 32 2.42 4.47 7.08
N HIS A 33 1.48 5.38 6.82
CA HIS A 33 0.11 5.04 6.41
C HIS A 33 0.08 4.29 5.07
N SER A 34 0.82 4.80 4.08
CA SER A 34 0.76 4.27 2.72
C SER A 34 1.66 3.04 2.51
N ALA A 35 2.89 3.05 3.02
CA ALA A 35 3.77 1.88 3.00
C ALA A 35 3.33 0.80 4.00
N GLY A 36 2.69 1.19 5.11
CA GLY A 36 2.17 0.25 6.09
C GLY A 36 1.02 -0.59 5.56
N CYS A 37 0.29 -0.14 4.52
CA CYS A 37 -0.67 -1.00 3.81
C CYS A 37 0.01 -2.20 3.12
N ILE A 38 1.23 -2.01 2.60
CA ILE A 38 2.02 -3.11 2.03
C ILE A 38 2.45 -4.08 3.13
N VAL A 39 2.92 -3.55 4.26
CA VAL A 39 3.31 -4.34 5.44
C VAL A 39 2.11 -5.11 6.00
N ALA A 40 0.93 -4.49 6.05
CA ALA A 40 -0.28 -5.13 6.55
C ALA A 40 -0.73 -6.28 5.66
N ALA A 41 -0.71 -6.09 4.33
CA ALA A 41 -1.02 -7.13 3.38
C ALA A 41 0.04 -8.25 3.38
N ASP A 42 1.33 -7.93 3.53
CA ASP A 42 2.41 -8.92 3.68
C ASP A 42 2.25 -9.74 4.98
N ALA A 43 1.90 -9.09 6.09
CA ALA A 43 1.62 -9.77 7.36
C ALA A 43 0.43 -10.74 7.25
N TYR A 44 -0.62 -10.37 6.51
CA TYR A 44 -1.72 -11.29 6.18
C TYR A 44 -1.24 -12.54 5.47
N PHE A 45 -0.41 -12.40 4.43
CA PHE A 45 0.08 -13.57 3.70
C PHE A 45 1.04 -14.45 4.49
N LYS A 46 1.67 -13.91 5.54
CA LYS A 46 2.56 -14.68 6.43
C LYS A 46 1.80 -15.46 7.51
N ALA A 47 0.64 -14.98 7.95
CA ALA A 47 -0.16 -15.61 9.00
C ALA A 47 -1.66 -15.27 8.85
N PRO A 48 -2.34 -15.79 7.79
CA PRO A 48 -3.72 -15.43 7.48
C PRO A 48 -4.70 -15.84 8.59
N GLU A 49 -4.44 -16.95 9.28
CA GLU A 49 -5.25 -17.46 10.40
C GLU A 49 -5.25 -16.52 11.62
N ARG A 50 -4.29 -15.60 11.71
CA ARG A 50 -4.20 -14.64 12.80
C ARG A 50 -4.94 -13.35 12.51
N ILE A 51 -5.43 -13.14 11.30
CA ILE A 51 -5.98 -11.84 10.86
C ILE A 51 -7.43 -12.05 10.42
N ALA A 52 -8.35 -11.61 11.28
CA ALA A 52 -9.78 -11.71 11.06
C ALA A 52 -10.29 -10.64 10.07
N ALA A 53 -9.64 -9.47 10.01
CA ALA A 53 -9.98 -8.38 9.09
C ALA A 53 -8.84 -7.37 8.96
N LEU A 54 -8.84 -6.61 7.86
CA LEU A 54 -7.90 -5.52 7.58
C LEU A 54 -8.62 -4.19 7.33
N VAL A 55 -8.02 -3.09 7.82
CA VAL A 55 -8.42 -1.72 7.48
C VAL A 55 -7.24 -1.02 6.81
N LEU A 56 -7.44 -0.59 5.56
CA LEU A 56 -6.45 0.09 4.73
C LEU A 56 -6.85 1.57 4.57
N VAL A 57 -6.03 2.47 5.09
CA VAL A 57 -6.27 3.92 5.02
C VAL A 57 -5.32 4.55 4.01
N ALA A 58 -5.89 5.26 3.03
CA ALA A 58 -5.16 5.87 1.91
C ALA A 58 -4.05 4.96 1.31
N PRO A 59 -4.41 3.74 0.84
CA PRO A 59 -3.42 2.75 0.46
C PRO A 59 -2.68 3.13 -0.84
N ALA A 60 -1.34 3.29 -0.78
CA ALA A 60 -0.48 3.34 -1.98
C ALA A 60 -0.15 1.94 -2.55
N LEU A 61 -0.98 0.95 -2.25
CA LEU A 61 -0.85 -0.37 -2.83
C LEU A 61 -1.32 -0.32 -4.28
N ILE A 62 -0.40 -0.41 -5.24
CA ILE A 62 -0.74 -0.31 -6.67
C ILE A 62 -1.31 -1.64 -7.13
N ALA A 63 -2.60 -1.65 -7.48
CA ALA A 63 -3.25 -2.82 -8.07
C ALA A 63 -2.61 -3.17 -9.44
N PRO A 64 -2.40 -4.46 -9.77
CA PRO A 64 -1.80 -4.87 -11.04
C PRO A 64 -2.67 -4.44 -12.25
N LEU A 65 -2.02 -4.02 -13.35
CA LEU A 65 -2.63 -3.52 -14.60
C LEU A 65 -3.43 -4.57 -15.39
N VAL A 66 -3.32 -5.84 -15.02
CA VAL A 66 -3.93 -6.95 -15.76
C VAL A 66 -4.94 -7.66 -14.86
N LEU A 67 -6.22 -7.36 -15.05
CA LEU A 67 -7.30 -8.26 -14.64
C LEU A 67 -7.16 -9.53 -15.48
N LYS A 68 -6.75 -10.65 -14.87
CA LYS A 68 -6.66 -11.94 -15.53
C LYS A 68 -8.05 -12.37 -15.98
N LYS A 69 -8.32 -12.25 -17.28
CA LYS A 69 -9.50 -12.84 -17.91
C LYS A 69 -9.20 -14.32 -18.15
N ASN A 70 -9.72 -15.19 -17.29
CA ASN A 70 -9.71 -16.64 -17.53
C ASN A 70 -10.70 -16.96 -18.66
N VAL A 71 -10.20 -17.37 -19.82
CA VAL A 71 -10.97 -18.13 -20.81
C VAL A 71 -10.08 -19.23 -21.36
N GLU A 72 -10.31 -20.44 -20.88
CA GLU A 72 -9.82 -21.68 -21.49
C GLU A 72 -10.52 -21.92 -22.83
N ALA A 73 -9.76 -22.22 -23.88
CA ALA A 73 -10.30 -22.80 -25.11
C ALA A 73 -9.31 -23.80 -25.74
N LYS A 74 -9.64 -25.08 -25.58
CA LYS A 74 -9.25 -26.28 -26.37
C LYS A 74 -9.76 -26.08 -27.83
N ARG A 75 -9.25 -26.60 -28.96
CA ARG A 75 -8.51 -27.84 -29.32
C ARG A 75 -8.23 -27.89 -30.86
N GLU A 76 -7.13 -28.55 -31.29
CA GLU A 76 -6.83 -29.32 -32.56
C GLU A 76 -7.00 -28.66 -33.97
N LYS A 77 -6.21 -28.89 -35.05
CA LYS A 77 -5.25 -29.96 -35.49
C LYS A 77 -4.46 -29.52 -36.76
N SER A 78 -3.32 -30.19 -37.05
CA SER A 78 -2.80 -30.66 -38.38
C SER A 78 -1.37 -30.28 -38.84
N THR A 79 -0.38 -31.09 -38.44
CA THR A 79 0.65 -31.84 -39.21
C THR A 79 1.35 -31.34 -40.49
N MET A 80 1.24 -30.09 -40.92
CA MET A 80 2.18 -29.48 -41.91
C MET A 80 2.89 -28.21 -41.38
N THR A 81 2.41 -27.71 -40.24
CA THR A 81 2.96 -26.58 -39.48
C THR A 81 4.13 -26.96 -38.58
N GLU A 82 4.38 -28.24 -38.31
CA GLU A 82 5.38 -28.70 -37.33
C GLU A 82 6.84 -28.39 -37.72
N ALA A 83 7.16 -28.34 -39.01
CA ALA A 83 8.52 -28.01 -39.47
C ALA A 83 8.82 -26.49 -39.39
N PHE A 84 7.85 -25.64 -39.75
CA PHE A 84 7.97 -24.18 -39.63
C PHE A 84 7.82 -23.69 -38.17
N LEU A 85 6.95 -24.33 -37.37
CA LEU A 85 6.87 -24.11 -35.92
C LEU A 85 8.17 -24.52 -35.24
N ASN A 86 8.80 -25.64 -35.61
CA ASN A 86 10.09 -26.02 -35.03
C ASN A 86 11.20 -24.99 -35.28
N ILE A 87 11.24 -24.35 -36.46
CA ILE A 87 12.21 -23.29 -36.75
C ILE A 87 11.85 -22.01 -35.98
N GLY A 88 10.57 -21.63 -35.95
CA GLY A 88 10.07 -20.49 -35.16
C GLY A 88 10.27 -20.66 -33.65
N GLU A 89 10.10 -21.87 -33.13
CA GLU A 89 10.37 -22.23 -31.73
C GLU A 89 11.85 -22.23 -31.42
N ARG A 90 12.71 -22.69 -32.34
CA ARG A 90 14.17 -22.63 -32.18
C ARG A 90 14.69 -21.21 -32.22
N ILE A 91 14.20 -20.37 -33.14
CA ILE A 91 14.50 -18.94 -33.20
C ILE A 91 13.97 -18.23 -31.95
N GLY A 92 12.73 -18.53 -31.53
CA GLY A 92 12.13 -18.01 -30.30
C GLY A 92 12.84 -18.49 -29.03
N CYS A 93 13.44 -19.68 -29.04
CA CYS A 93 14.27 -20.20 -27.95
C CYS A 93 15.62 -19.48 -27.88
N ILE A 94 16.26 -19.24 -29.02
CA ILE A 94 17.49 -18.44 -29.10
C ILE A 94 17.21 -17.00 -28.66
N PHE A 95 16.12 -16.40 -29.14
CA PHE A 95 15.70 -15.06 -28.72
C PHE A 95 15.42 -15.02 -27.21
N ARG A 96 14.68 -15.99 -26.65
CA ARG A 96 14.46 -16.11 -25.19
C ARG A 96 15.76 -16.26 -24.40
N LYS A 97 16.73 -17.03 -24.91
CA LYS A 97 18.05 -17.15 -24.27
C LYS A 97 18.82 -15.84 -24.34
N ILE A 98 18.81 -15.15 -25.48
CA ILE A 98 19.46 -13.83 -25.66
C ILE A 98 18.80 -12.80 -24.74
N THR A 99 17.47 -12.71 -24.69
CA THR A 99 16.76 -11.81 -23.78
C THR A 99 17.03 -12.16 -22.33
N ALA A 100 17.13 -13.44 -21.96
CA ALA A 100 17.49 -13.86 -20.62
C ALA A 100 18.93 -13.46 -20.25
N VAL A 101 19.88 -13.58 -21.18
CA VAL A 101 21.27 -13.13 -21.00
C VAL A 101 21.33 -11.61 -20.86
N ILE A 102 20.62 -10.86 -21.72
CA ILE A 102 20.53 -9.39 -21.65
C ILE A 102 19.86 -8.96 -20.33
N GLN A 103 18.76 -9.60 -19.94
CA GLN A 103 18.11 -9.35 -18.65
C GLN A 103 19.05 -9.64 -17.49
N ARG A 104 19.87 -10.69 -17.57
CA ARG A 104 20.87 -11.03 -16.55
C ARG A 104 21.98 -9.99 -16.47
N ILE A 105 22.47 -9.50 -17.62
CA ILE A 105 23.48 -8.43 -17.66
C ILE A 105 22.90 -7.12 -17.13
N LEU A 106 21.70 -6.73 -17.57
CA LEU A 106 21.00 -5.55 -17.08
C LEU A 106 20.68 -5.65 -15.58
N SER A 107 20.28 -6.83 -15.09
CA SER A 107 20.02 -7.05 -13.67
C SER A 107 21.30 -6.98 -12.86
N SER A 108 22.41 -7.56 -13.33
CA SER A 108 23.72 -7.45 -12.66
C SER A 108 24.25 -6.02 -12.63
N ILE A 109 24.12 -5.28 -13.72
CA ILE A 109 24.43 -3.84 -13.76
C ILE A 109 23.55 -3.09 -12.76
N SER A 110 22.24 -3.35 -12.75
CA SER A 110 21.32 -2.73 -11.80
C SER A 110 21.66 -3.07 -10.34
N GLN A 111 22.14 -4.28 -10.08
CA GLN A 111 22.52 -4.72 -8.74
C GLN A 111 23.81 -4.02 -8.27
N LEU A 112 24.81 -3.89 -9.13
CA LEU A 112 26.01 -3.09 -8.84
C LEU A 112 25.68 -1.62 -8.56
N TRP A 113 24.81 -1.02 -9.39
CA TRP A 113 24.34 0.35 -9.16
C TRP A 113 23.56 0.50 -7.85
N ARG A 114 22.71 -0.46 -7.49
CA ARG A 114 22.00 -0.48 -6.19
C ARG A 114 22.96 -0.54 -5.02
N SER A 115 23.97 -1.41 -5.07
CA SER A 115 24.97 -1.52 -4.00
C SER A 115 25.84 -0.25 -3.87
N LEU A 116 26.21 0.37 -4.99
CA LEU A 116 26.92 1.65 -4.98
C LEU A 116 26.06 2.78 -4.41
N LEU A 117 24.79 2.85 -4.82
CA LEU A 117 23.83 3.83 -4.30
C LEU A 117 23.59 3.62 -2.81
N ALA A 118 23.44 2.38 -2.36
CA ALA A 118 23.30 2.04 -0.95
C ALA A 118 24.53 2.47 -0.14
N ALA A 119 25.74 2.20 -0.63
CA ALA A 119 26.98 2.67 0.02
C ALA A 119 27.07 4.20 0.07
N ALA A 120 26.64 4.89 -0.99
CA ALA A 120 26.59 6.35 -1.00
C ALA A 120 25.56 6.90 0.00
N LEU A 121 24.39 6.26 0.13
CA LEU A 121 23.35 6.63 1.09
C LEU A 121 23.78 6.40 2.55
N ARG A 122 24.61 5.38 2.82
CA ARG A 122 25.21 5.11 4.15
C ARG A 122 26.37 6.03 4.53
N SER A 123 26.82 6.90 3.62
CA SER A 123 27.93 7.83 3.89
C SER A 123 27.47 9.07 4.65
N ASP A 124 28.40 9.80 5.26
CA ASP A 124 28.12 11.11 5.91
C ASP A 124 27.42 12.09 4.98
N PHE A 125 27.73 12.05 3.68
CA PHE A 125 27.03 12.84 2.67
C PHE A 125 25.55 12.44 2.54
N GLY A 126 25.24 11.14 2.58
CA GLY A 126 23.87 10.63 2.57
C GLY A 126 23.07 11.09 3.79
N HIS A 127 23.66 10.99 4.98
CA HIS A 127 23.07 11.49 6.23
C HIS A 127 22.84 13.01 6.21
N TRP A 128 23.78 13.78 5.69
CA TRP A 128 23.62 15.22 5.52
C TRP A 128 22.51 15.57 4.51
N LEU A 129 22.47 14.87 3.38
CA LEU A 129 21.50 15.11 2.31
C LEU A 129 20.07 14.81 2.77
N ILE A 130 19.84 13.69 3.46
CA ILE A 130 18.50 13.33 3.91
C ILE A 130 17.97 14.32 4.96
N ARG A 131 18.83 14.88 5.82
CA ARG A 131 18.45 15.94 6.76
C ARG A 131 17.94 17.18 6.02
N ILE A 132 18.67 17.66 5.02
CA ILE A 132 18.24 18.82 4.21
C ILE A 132 16.93 18.57 3.49
N ILE A 133 16.78 17.39 2.88
CA ILE A 133 15.56 17.01 2.16
C ILE A 133 14.39 17.00 3.14
N MET A 134 14.50 16.29 4.26
CA MET A 134 13.40 16.12 5.19
C MET A 134 13.02 17.43 5.89
N ASP A 135 13.97 18.31 6.22
CA ASP A 135 13.67 19.61 6.82
C ASP A 135 12.82 20.50 5.89
N LYS A 136 13.06 20.45 4.57
CA LYS A 136 12.31 21.25 3.59
C LYS A 136 11.01 20.58 3.13
N PHE A 137 11.05 19.27 2.87
CA PHE A 137 9.92 18.55 2.30
C PHE A 137 8.87 18.14 3.34
N SER A 138 9.25 17.90 4.60
CA SER A 138 8.29 17.43 5.62
C SER A 138 7.11 18.38 5.81
N LEU A 139 7.36 19.69 5.92
CA LEU A 139 6.31 20.69 6.09
C LEU A 139 5.36 20.76 4.89
N GLN A 140 5.92 20.71 3.68
CA GLN A 140 5.14 20.79 2.45
C GLN A 140 4.33 19.51 2.23
N ALA A 141 4.92 18.35 2.53
CA ALA A 141 4.26 17.05 2.42
C ALA A 141 3.06 16.95 3.36
N VAL A 142 3.19 17.36 4.63
CA VAL A 142 2.08 17.38 5.58
C VAL A 142 0.95 18.31 5.12
N ARG A 143 1.30 19.49 4.57
CA ARG A 143 0.28 20.40 4.00
C ARG A 143 -0.37 19.86 2.74
N LEU A 144 0.36 19.12 1.90
CA LEU A 144 -0.21 18.48 0.71
C LEU A 144 -1.12 17.30 1.05
N ALA A 145 -0.88 16.63 2.18
CA ALA A 145 -1.71 15.55 2.67
C ALA A 145 -3.12 16.02 3.06
N TRP A 146 -3.32 17.32 3.28
CA TRP A 146 -4.59 17.89 3.70
C TRP A 146 -5.38 18.54 2.56
N TYR A 147 -6.69 18.29 2.54
CA TYR A 147 -7.64 19.01 1.69
C TYR A 147 -7.69 20.48 2.09
N ASN A 148 -7.97 20.77 3.37
CA ASN A 148 -7.92 22.13 3.88
C ASN A 148 -6.58 22.42 4.56
N LYS A 149 -5.66 23.02 3.80
CA LYS A 149 -4.30 23.37 4.23
C LYS A 149 -4.25 24.37 5.39
N ASP A 150 -5.33 25.11 5.64
CA ASP A 150 -5.39 26.08 6.73
C ASP A 150 -5.66 25.41 8.10
N LYS A 151 -6.14 24.16 8.10
CA LYS A 151 -6.29 23.37 9.33
C LYS A 151 -4.96 22.81 9.86
N VAL A 152 -3.88 22.98 9.10
CA VAL A 152 -2.54 22.46 9.45
C VAL A 152 -1.86 23.43 10.40
N ASP A 153 -2.20 23.32 11.67
CA ASP A 153 -1.63 24.15 12.72
C ASP A 153 -0.23 23.67 13.17
N GLU A 154 0.40 24.46 14.04
CA GLU A 154 1.72 24.15 14.60
C GLU A 154 1.73 22.84 15.40
N TYR A 155 0.61 22.46 16.01
CA TYR A 155 0.49 21.20 16.73
C TYR A 155 0.59 20.01 15.77
N VAL A 156 -0.16 20.04 14.66
CA VAL A 156 -0.10 19.01 13.61
C VAL A 156 1.31 18.89 13.04
N ILE A 157 1.92 20.02 12.65
CA ILE A 157 3.28 20.04 12.12
C ILE A 157 4.29 19.48 13.13
N THR A 158 4.19 19.89 14.39
CA THR A 158 5.08 19.41 15.46
C THR A 158 4.89 17.91 15.67
N GLY A 159 3.65 17.41 15.62
CA GLY A 159 3.32 15.98 15.71
C GLY A 159 4.01 15.15 14.64
N TYR A 160 3.85 15.52 13.36
CA TYR A 160 4.43 14.79 12.22
C TYR A 160 5.96 14.95 12.09
N THR A 161 6.53 16.04 12.59
CA THR A 161 8.00 16.26 12.56
C THR A 161 8.71 15.73 13.81
N LYS A 162 7.98 15.39 14.88
CA LYS A 162 8.56 14.87 16.13
C LYS A 162 9.45 13.63 15.93
N PRO A 163 9.11 12.64 15.07
CA PRO A 163 10.00 11.51 14.83
C PRO A 163 11.34 11.90 14.20
N LEU A 164 11.38 13.01 13.45
CA LEU A 164 12.60 13.59 12.87
C LEU A 164 13.46 14.33 13.92
N ARG A 165 13.10 14.25 15.20
CA ARG A 165 13.87 14.79 16.33
C ARG A 165 14.45 13.69 17.23
N CYS A 166 14.10 12.43 16.97
CA CYS A 166 14.67 11.30 17.69
C CYS A 166 16.15 11.15 17.32
N ARG A 167 16.97 10.70 18.27
CA ARG A 167 18.37 10.38 17.98
C ARG A 167 18.43 9.33 16.87
N ASP A 168 19.32 9.54 15.90
CA ASP A 168 19.58 8.64 14.77
C ASP A 168 18.37 8.39 13.84
N TRP A 169 17.39 9.31 13.80
CA TRP A 169 16.21 9.18 12.94
C TRP A 169 16.57 9.05 11.45
N GLU A 170 17.61 9.77 11.01
CA GLU A 170 18.06 9.77 9.63
C GLU A 170 18.68 8.44 9.23
N HIS A 171 19.35 7.76 10.16
CA HIS A 171 19.92 6.42 9.93
C HIS A 171 18.80 5.41 9.69
N ALA A 172 17.76 5.44 10.54
CA ALA A 172 16.62 4.55 10.39
C ALA A 172 15.88 4.78 9.06
N LEU A 173 15.69 6.05 8.66
CA LEU A 173 15.06 6.37 7.37
C LEU A 173 15.94 5.94 6.19
N LEU A 174 17.25 6.17 6.25
CA LEU A 174 18.17 5.78 5.20
C LEU A 174 18.24 4.26 5.03
N GLU A 175 18.36 3.49 6.11
CA GLU A 175 18.35 2.02 6.03
C GLU A 175 17.02 1.49 5.47
N TYR A 176 15.90 2.13 5.81
CA TYR A 176 14.61 1.80 5.18
C TYR A 176 14.62 2.07 3.65
N VAL A 177 15.11 3.24 3.23
CA VAL A 177 15.23 3.59 1.79
C VAL A 177 16.19 2.65 1.07
N ILE A 178 17.30 2.29 1.71
CA ILE A 178 18.29 1.35 1.17
C ILE A 178 17.66 -0.03 1.00
N ALA A 179 16.90 -0.52 1.97
CA ALA A 179 16.18 -1.79 1.86
C ALA A 179 15.19 -1.79 0.68
N LEU A 180 14.51 -0.66 0.42
CA LEU A 180 13.65 -0.51 -0.77
C LEU A 180 14.44 -0.55 -2.09
N ILE A 181 15.65 0.02 -2.11
CA ILE A 181 16.52 0.07 -3.30
C ILE A 181 17.16 -1.28 -3.59
N GLU A 182 17.74 -1.90 -2.55
CA GLU A 182 18.38 -3.22 -2.65
C GLU A 182 17.34 -4.27 -3.05
N GLY A 183 16.10 -4.12 -2.57
CA GLY A 183 15.00 -5.04 -2.85
C GLY A 183 15.15 -6.34 -2.05
N PRO A 184 14.21 -7.30 -2.19
CA PRO A 184 14.35 -8.59 -1.54
C PRO A 184 15.66 -9.27 -1.98
N SER A 185 16.43 -9.74 -1.01
CA SER A 185 17.62 -10.56 -1.25
C SER A 185 17.24 -11.71 -2.17
N THR A 186 18.09 -11.97 -3.17
CA THR A 186 17.83 -12.77 -4.39
C THR A 186 17.50 -14.25 -4.21
N ASN A 187 17.07 -14.69 -3.02
CA ASN A 187 16.74 -16.09 -2.71
C ASN A 187 15.26 -16.33 -2.39
N ASP A 188 14.45 -15.30 -2.16
CA ASP A 188 13.01 -15.48 -1.93
C ASP A 188 12.23 -15.21 -3.23
N ILE A 189 11.63 -16.26 -3.79
CA ILE A 189 10.68 -16.20 -4.91
C ILE A 189 9.33 -15.72 -4.37
N ASP A 190 9.32 -14.63 -3.59
CA ASP A 190 8.09 -14.06 -3.08
C ASP A 190 7.44 -13.23 -4.17
N VAL A 191 6.31 -13.74 -4.67
CA VAL A 191 5.45 -13.01 -5.59
C VAL A 191 5.04 -11.70 -4.90
N PRO A 192 5.23 -10.52 -5.55
CA PRO A 192 4.90 -9.24 -4.93
C PRO A 192 3.48 -9.22 -4.38
N VAL A 193 3.29 -8.64 -3.19
CA VAL A 193 1.99 -8.52 -2.50
C VAL A 193 0.88 -8.03 -3.44
N SER A 194 1.19 -7.07 -4.31
CA SER A 194 0.24 -6.54 -5.31
C SER A 194 -0.34 -7.61 -6.25
N GLN A 195 0.39 -8.69 -6.54
CA GLN A 195 -0.04 -9.77 -7.43
C GLN A 195 -0.81 -10.88 -6.71
N ARG A 196 -0.92 -10.81 -5.38
CA ARG A 196 -1.60 -11.83 -4.55
C ARG A 196 -2.88 -11.31 -3.90
N LEU A 197 -3.24 -10.05 -4.15
CA LEU A 197 -4.39 -9.41 -3.49
C LEU A 197 -5.73 -10.14 -3.74
N ASP A 198 -5.85 -10.81 -4.88
CA ASP A 198 -7.01 -11.66 -5.21
C ASP A 198 -7.11 -12.92 -4.33
N GLN A 199 -6.04 -13.31 -3.65
CA GLN A 199 -5.97 -14.43 -2.71
C GLN A 199 -6.32 -14.04 -1.26
N MET A 200 -6.64 -12.75 -1.02
CA MET A 200 -6.93 -12.26 0.33
C MET A 200 -8.40 -12.51 0.68
N GLU A 201 -8.66 -13.50 1.52
CA GLU A 201 -10.03 -13.94 1.86
C GLU A 201 -10.61 -13.20 3.07
N CYS A 202 -9.80 -12.54 3.90
CA CYS A 202 -10.34 -11.79 5.03
C CYS A 202 -11.12 -10.54 4.56
N PRO A 203 -12.14 -10.11 5.32
CA PRO A 203 -12.78 -8.81 5.11
C PRO A 203 -11.78 -7.65 5.11
N VAL A 204 -11.88 -6.78 4.12
CA VAL A 204 -11.04 -5.59 3.98
C VAL A 204 -11.90 -4.33 3.90
N LEU A 205 -11.58 -3.34 4.73
CA LEU A 205 -12.13 -2.00 4.64
C LEU A 205 -11.09 -1.06 4.04
N ILE A 206 -11.45 -0.35 2.98
CA ILE A 206 -10.61 0.67 2.36
C ILE A 206 -11.23 2.04 2.63
N ILE A 207 -10.47 2.97 3.18
CA ILE A 207 -10.90 4.35 3.43
C ILE A 207 -9.94 5.31 2.72
N SER A 208 -10.44 6.26 1.95
CA SER A 208 -9.62 7.29 1.29
C SER A 208 -10.39 8.60 1.16
N GLY A 209 -9.68 9.73 1.06
CA GLY A 209 -10.31 11.01 0.72
C GLY A 209 -10.49 11.17 -0.79
N ASP A 210 -11.55 11.88 -1.20
CA ASP A 210 -11.79 12.20 -2.62
C ASP A 210 -10.78 13.18 -3.23
N SER A 211 -10.11 13.95 -2.37
CA SER A 211 -9.20 15.04 -2.71
C SER A 211 -7.78 14.76 -2.23
N ASP A 212 -7.43 13.49 -2.08
CA ASP A 212 -6.09 13.04 -1.75
C ASP A 212 -5.09 13.38 -2.87
N ALA A 213 -4.19 14.32 -2.57
CA ALA A 213 -3.15 14.78 -3.49
C ALA A 213 -1.91 13.87 -3.53
N LEU A 214 -1.79 12.90 -2.62
CA LEU A 214 -0.67 11.97 -2.53
C LEU A 214 -0.99 10.64 -3.19
N VAL A 215 -2.17 10.09 -2.91
CA VAL A 215 -2.66 8.83 -3.48
C VAL A 215 -4.06 9.05 -4.06
N PRO A 216 -4.19 9.12 -5.39
CA PRO A 216 -5.49 9.40 -6.01
C PRO A 216 -6.57 8.38 -5.63
N ALA A 217 -7.79 8.86 -5.37
CA ALA A 217 -8.95 8.04 -4.95
C ALA A 217 -9.28 6.87 -5.90
N TRP A 218 -8.96 6.99 -7.20
CA TRP A 218 -9.15 5.89 -8.15
C TRP A 218 -8.36 4.63 -7.76
N ASN A 219 -7.24 4.76 -7.03
CA ASN A 219 -6.46 3.62 -6.57
C ASN A 219 -7.25 2.78 -5.54
N ALA A 220 -7.92 3.43 -4.59
CA ALA A 220 -8.77 2.77 -3.61
C ALA A 220 -9.94 2.04 -4.29
N GLU A 221 -10.60 2.69 -5.26
CA GLU A 221 -11.65 2.05 -6.05
C GLU A 221 -11.14 0.82 -6.80
N ARG A 222 -9.93 0.90 -7.36
CA ARG A 222 -9.35 -0.21 -8.09
C ARG A 222 -8.95 -1.36 -7.18
N LEU A 223 -8.36 -1.08 -6.02
CA LEU A 223 -8.06 -2.09 -5.00
C LEU A 223 -9.33 -2.84 -4.57
N SER A 224 -10.43 -2.10 -4.38
CA SER A 224 -11.73 -2.70 -4.02
C SER A 224 -12.33 -3.62 -5.10
N LYS A 225 -11.80 -3.60 -6.34
CA LYS A 225 -12.20 -4.50 -7.42
C LYS A 225 -11.29 -5.73 -7.52
N VAL A 226 -10.09 -5.68 -6.94
CA VAL A 226 -9.13 -6.78 -6.94
C VAL A 226 -9.29 -7.64 -5.68
N LEU A 227 -9.55 -7.00 -4.55
CA LEU A 227 -9.81 -7.67 -3.27
C LEU A 227 -11.22 -8.27 -3.28
N PRO A 228 -11.39 -9.58 -3.02
CA PRO A 228 -12.70 -10.24 -3.14
C PRO A 228 -13.69 -9.74 -2.08
N ASN A 229 -13.21 -9.52 -0.85
CA ASN A 229 -14.04 -9.19 0.32
C ASN A 229 -13.83 -7.75 0.78
N ALA A 230 -13.86 -6.79 -0.15
CA ALA A 230 -13.57 -5.39 0.14
C ALA A 230 -14.79 -4.46 0.16
N GLN A 231 -14.89 -3.63 1.21
CA GLN A 231 -15.70 -2.43 1.25
C GLN A 231 -14.80 -1.21 1.02
N CYS A 232 -15.27 -0.22 0.25
CA CYS A 232 -14.51 0.99 -0.05
C CYS A 232 -15.34 2.23 0.25
N HIS A 233 -14.81 3.09 1.12
CA HIS A 233 -15.41 4.35 1.51
C HIS A 233 -14.52 5.51 1.06
N ILE A 234 -15.07 6.38 0.21
CA ILE A 234 -14.43 7.62 -0.22
C ILE A 234 -15.08 8.79 0.52
N ILE A 235 -14.33 9.44 1.40
CA ILE A 235 -14.81 10.58 2.20
C ILE A 235 -14.72 11.87 1.37
N LYS A 236 -15.80 12.64 1.35
CA LYS A 236 -15.89 13.88 0.58
C LYS A 236 -15.14 15.03 1.25
N ASN A 237 -14.51 15.90 0.44
CA ASN A 237 -13.74 17.06 0.90
C ASN A 237 -12.65 16.65 1.92
N CYS A 238 -12.00 15.52 1.66
CA CYS A 238 -10.99 14.94 2.52
C CYS A 238 -9.74 14.62 1.68
N GLY A 239 -8.57 14.89 2.25
CA GLY A 239 -7.27 14.57 1.71
C GLY A 239 -6.80 13.17 2.10
N HIS A 240 -5.49 13.03 2.26
CA HIS A 240 -4.80 11.76 2.49
C HIS A 240 -5.00 11.16 3.90
N LEU A 241 -5.42 11.97 4.88
CA LEU A 241 -5.38 11.60 6.30
C LEU A 241 -6.79 11.65 6.95
N PRO A 242 -7.77 10.87 6.47
CA PRO A 242 -9.18 10.96 6.91
C PRO A 242 -9.38 10.88 8.44
N GLN A 243 -8.48 10.19 9.14
CA GLN A 243 -8.45 10.08 10.59
C GLN A 243 -8.23 11.40 11.34
N GLU A 244 -7.62 12.43 10.73
CA GLU A 244 -7.54 13.74 11.38
C GLU A 244 -8.33 14.86 10.69
N GLU A 245 -8.69 14.73 9.41
CA GLU A 245 -9.55 15.73 8.76
C GLU A 245 -11.02 15.57 9.12
N THR A 246 -11.47 14.33 9.20
CA THR A 246 -12.86 13.93 9.39
C THR A 246 -12.94 12.81 10.44
N PRO A 247 -12.45 13.02 11.68
CA PRO A 247 -12.33 11.95 12.67
C PRO A 247 -13.67 11.30 13.01
N GLU A 248 -14.76 12.08 13.07
CA GLU A 248 -16.09 11.54 13.39
C GLU A 248 -16.62 10.59 12.31
N GLU A 249 -16.48 10.96 11.03
CA GLU A 249 -16.91 10.12 9.90
C GLU A 249 -16.01 8.88 9.78
N PHE A 250 -14.69 9.08 9.89
CA PHE A 250 -13.70 8.01 9.89
C PHE A 250 -13.99 6.95 10.97
N LEU A 251 -14.21 7.39 12.21
CA LEU A 251 -14.55 6.51 13.33
C LEU A 251 -15.89 5.80 13.12
N SER A 252 -16.91 6.50 12.59
CA SER A 252 -18.21 5.90 12.28
C SER A 252 -18.09 4.75 11.28
N ILE A 253 -17.28 4.93 10.23
CA ILE A 253 -17.04 3.90 9.20
C ILE A 253 -16.35 2.68 9.82
N ILE A 254 -15.30 2.89 10.62
CA ILE A 254 -14.58 1.80 11.30
C ILE A 254 -15.48 1.05 12.27
N GLN A 255 -16.24 1.76 13.10
CA GLN A 255 -17.14 1.14 14.08
C GLN A 255 -18.18 0.25 13.40
N ARG A 256 -18.75 0.72 12.29
CA ARG A 256 -19.69 -0.08 11.47
C ARG A 256 -19.04 -1.35 10.96
N PHE A 257 -17.83 -1.24 10.41
CA PHE A 257 -17.09 -2.39 9.90
C PHE A 257 -16.79 -3.40 11.00
N ILE A 258 -16.22 -2.96 12.13
CA ILE A 258 -15.91 -3.84 13.27
C ILE A 258 -17.17 -4.55 13.76
N HIS A 259 -18.30 -3.83 13.86
CA HIS A 259 -19.57 -4.42 14.26
C HIS A 259 -20.06 -5.49 13.28
N GLN A 260 -19.91 -5.28 11.96
CA GLN A 260 -20.22 -6.28 10.94
C GLN A 260 -19.35 -7.54 11.07
N ILE A 261 -18.05 -7.38 11.35
CA ILE A 261 -17.14 -8.51 11.59
C ILE A 261 -17.56 -9.29 12.83
N GLN A 262 -17.83 -8.60 13.94
CA GLN A 262 -18.22 -9.21 15.22
C GLN A 262 -19.52 -10.01 15.13
N LEU A 263 -20.48 -9.52 14.34
CA LEU A 263 -21.76 -10.19 14.13
C LEU A 263 -21.71 -11.27 13.05
N GLY A 264 -20.59 -11.42 12.31
CA GLY A 264 -20.51 -12.35 11.18
C GLY A 264 -21.43 -11.99 10.01
N VAL A 265 -21.82 -10.72 9.89
CA VAL A 265 -22.76 -10.21 8.88
C VAL A 265 -22.09 -9.37 7.80
N PHE A 266 -20.76 -9.40 7.73
CA PHE A 266 -20.01 -8.70 6.69
C PHE A 266 -20.48 -9.18 5.32
N GLN A 267 -21.17 -8.31 4.58
CA GLN A 267 -21.66 -8.62 3.24
C GLN A 267 -20.62 -8.23 2.20
N GLU A 268 -20.33 -9.18 1.30
CA GLU A 268 -19.55 -8.94 0.09
C GLU A 268 -20.23 -7.89 -0.80
N ARG A 269 -19.44 -7.16 -1.57
CA ARG A 269 -19.93 -6.04 -2.37
C ARG A 269 -20.93 -6.51 -3.43
N ASN A 270 -22.12 -5.90 -3.44
CA ASN A 270 -23.00 -5.91 -4.61
C ASN A 270 -22.39 -4.96 -5.69
N PRO A 271 -22.03 -5.44 -6.89
CA PRO A 271 -21.26 -4.67 -7.88
C PRO A 271 -21.87 -3.35 -8.39
N GLN A 272 -23.08 -2.97 -7.96
CA GLN A 272 -23.82 -1.80 -8.45
C GLN A 272 -24.12 -0.71 -7.39
N GLY A 273 -23.68 -0.85 -6.14
CA GLY A 273 -24.08 0.05 -5.05
C GLY A 273 -23.19 1.28 -4.88
N ILE A 274 -23.47 2.37 -5.61
CA ILE A 274 -23.20 3.72 -5.09
C ILE A 274 -24.27 3.97 -4.02
N MET A 275 -23.89 4.09 -2.75
CA MET A 275 -24.80 4.58 -1.72
C MET A 275 -25.21 6.02 -2.10
N SER A 276 -26.42 6.17 -2.64
CA SER A 276 -27.09 7.46 -2.73
C SER A 276 -27.71 7.75 -1.38
N ASP A 277 -27.00 8.47 -0.52
CA ASP A 277 -27.64 9.09 0.64
C ASP A 277 -28.49 10.26 0.15
N SER A 278 -29.81 10.08 0.14
CA SER A 278 -30.79 11.18 0.08
C SER A 278 -31.47 11.23 1.43
N PRO A 279 -31.45 12.36 2.16
CA PRO A 279 -32.35 12.53 3.29
C PRO A 279 -33.75 12.86 2.78
N ALA A 280 -34.74 12.22 3.39
CA ALA A 280 -36.14 12.66 3.41
C ALA A 280 -36.32 13.76 4.47
#